data_AF-A0A7X3FGX8-F1
#
_entry.id   AF-A0A7X3FGX8-F1
#
_cell.length_a   1.000
_cell.length_b   1.000
_cell.length_c   1.000
_cell.angle_alpha   90.00
_cell.angle_beta   90.00
_cell.angle_gamma   90.00
#
_symmetry.space_group_name_H-M   'P 1'
#
loop_
_entity.id
_entity.type
_entity.pdbx_description
1 polymer ?
#
loop_
_entity_poly.entity_id
_entity_poly.type
_entity_poly.pdbx_seq_one_letter_code
_entity_poly.pdbx_strand_id
1 'polypeptide(L)'
;MKKYKRRIILIVGLLVFGLYLLHISEYSFSQEGALKDSFPQYNGDIVFEQNFKNNKVVILKGPQGTYAKLIKSKWKILFRVTNVSVLGPMYPEDESILRTWSANLNSNKRYDTILAVEVSDPKIMKVIITNEQFEEKASVDLNEIKENSKVFIELDVVNGYAGTFQEMAIDEVGGFVFRGVDNTGSIKYFGR
;
A
#
# COMPACT_ATOMS: atom_id res chain seq x y z
N MET A 1 13.11 -52.25 7.71
CA MET A 1 13.81 -51.02 8.14
C MET A 1 14.40 -50.14 7.03
N LYS A 2 15.21 -50.66 6.08
CA LYS A 2 15.86 -49.82 5.03
C LYS A 2 14.90 -49.00 4.14
N LYS A 3 13.73 -49.55 3.77
CA LYS A 3 12.71 -48.83 2.98
C LYS A 3 12.10 -47.64 3.73
N TYR A 4 11.86 -47.78 5.03
CA TYR A 4 11.34 -46.70 5.88
C TYR A 4 12.36 -45.56 6.04
N LYS A 5 13.64 -45.89 6.25
CA LYS A 5 14.72 -44.88 6.31
C LYS A 5 14.84 -44.09 4.99
N ARG A 6 14.76 -44.76 3.83
CA ARG A 6 14.77 -44.07 2.52
C ARG A 6 13.56 -43.15 2.31
N ARG A 7 12.37 -43.58 2.72
CA ARG A 7 11.15 -42.74 2.66
C ARG A 7 11.26 -41.53 3.57
N ILE A 8 11.77 -41.69 4.78
CA ILE A 8 11.99 -40.57 5.72
C ILE A 8 12.98 -39.56 5.13
N ILE A 9 14.11 -40.03 4.57
CA ILE A 9 15.09 -39.13 3.93
C ILE A 9 14.46 -38.35 2.77
N LEU A 10 13.65 -39.00 1.93
CA LEU A 10 12.94 -38.33 0.83
C LEU A 10 11.93 -37.29 1.35
N ILE A 11 11.15 -37.63 2.37
CA ILE A 11 10.16 -36.71 2.97
C ILE A 11 10.86 -35.50 3.57
N VAL A 12 11.92 -35.72 4.35
CA VAL A 12 12.72 -34.63 4.95
C VAL A 12 13.36 -33.78 3.86
N GLY A 13 13.93 -34.41 2.82
CA GLY A 13 14.51 -33.69 1.67
C GLY A 13 13.49 -32.80 0.96
N LEU A 14 12.28 -33.30 0.71
CA LEU A 14 11.17 -32.53 0.12
C LEU A 14 10.71 -31.39 1.04
N LEU A 15 10.67 -31.61 2.36
CA LEU A 15 10.33 -30.59 3.35
C LEU A 15 11.36 -29.46 3.34
N VAL A 16 12.66 -29.80 3.39
CA VAL A 16 13.75 -28.81 3.35
C VAL A 16 13.72 -28.04 2.03
N PHE A 17 13.51 -28.73 0.90
CA PHE A 17 13.40 -28.08 -0.40
C PHE A 17 12.17 -27.15 -0.48
N GLY A 18 11.02 -27.57 0.05
CA GLY A 18 9.82 -26.75 0.14
C GLY A 18 10.01 -25.49 0.99
N LEU A 19 10.66 -25.61 2.15
CA LEU A 19 11.01 -24.48 3.02
C LEU A 19 12.00 -23.52 2.32
N TYR A 20 12.97 -24.05 1.60
CA TYR A 20 13.92 -23.26 0.82
C TYR A 20 13.23 -22.45 -0.28
N LEU A 21 12.29 -23.06 -1.01
CA LEU A 21 11.48 -22.35 -2.02
C LEU A 21 10.62 -21.24 -1.41
N LEU A 22 10.06 -21.46 -0.21
CA LEU A 22 9.30 -20.43 0.51
C LEU A 22 10.20 -19.25 0.90
N HIS A 23 11.42 -19.53 1.39
CA HIS A 23 12.39 -18.50 1.73
C HIS A 23 12.78 -17.63 0.53
N ILE A 24 13.11 -18.24 -0.62
CA ILE A 24 13.45 -17.50 -1.84
C ILE A 24 12.26 -16.70 -2.37
N SER A 25 11.04 -17.22 -2.20
CA SER A 25 9.85 -16.57 -2.74
C SER A 25 9.28 -15.46 -1.86
N GLU A 26 9.94 -15.16 -0.72
CA GLU A 26 9.54 -14.16 0.28
C GLU A 26 8.14 -14.37 0.85
N TYR A 27 7.63 -15.61 0.79
CA TYR A 27 6.36 -15.97 1.40
C TYR A 27 6.56 -16.41 2.84
N SER A 28 5.70 -15.94 3.71
CA SER A 28 5.58 -16.35 5.11
C SER A 28 4.24 -17.03 5.38
N PHE A 29 4.20 -17.90 6.38
CA PHE A 29 2.96 -18.54 6.83
C PHE A 29 2.07 -17.62 7.69
N SER A 30 2.53 -16.41 7.99
CA SER A 30 1.78 -15.41 8.75
C SER A 30 1.97 -14.01 8.16
N GLN A 31 1.00 -13.12 8.38
CA GLN A 31 1.12 -11.70 8.00
C GLN A 31 2.27 -11.03 8.74
N GLU A 32 2.41 -11.31 10.04
CA GLU A 32 3.48 -10.77 10.88
C GLU A 32 4.86 -11.20 10.39
N GLY A 33 5.04 -12.47 10.02
CA GLY A 33 6.28 -12.96 9.43
C GLY A 33 6.57 -12.29 8.07
N ALA A 34 5.56 -12.13 7.21
CA ALA A 34 5.73 -11.42 5.94
C ALA A 34 6.15 -9.96 6.12
N LEU A 35 5.64 -9.28 7.15
CA LEU A 35 6.03 -7.92 7.49
C LEU A 35 7.46 -7.84 8.03
N LYS A 36 7.85 -8.76 8.92
CA LYS A 36 9.20 -8.88 9.48
C LYS A 36 10.27 -9.12 8.41
N ASP A 37 9.96 -9.97 7.44
CA ASP A 37 10.91 -10.35 6.40
C ASP A 37 11.00 -9.32 5.25
N SER A 38 10.03 -8.39 5.15
CA SER A 38 10.00 -7.36 4.12
C SER A 38 10.93 -6.18 4.42
N PHE A 39 11.51 -5.56 3.39
CA PHE A 39 12.26 -4.30 3.54
C PHE A 39 11.31 -3.08 3.59
N PRO A 40 11.55 -2.07 4.45
CA PRO A 40 12.48 -2.12 5.57
C PRO A 40 12.01 -3.15 6.60
N GLN A 41 12.98 -3.92 7.12
CA GLN A 41 12.78 -4.94 8.16
C GLN A 41 12.48 -4.22 9.45
N TYR A 42 11.22 -3.82 9.59
CA TYR A 42 10.81 -2.88 10.61
C TYR A 42 9.53 -3.34 11.29
N ASN A 43 9.62 -3.49 12.61
CA ASN A 43 8.51 -3.83 13.50
C ASN A 43 7.87 -2.53 14.02
N GLY A 44 7.12 -1.87 13.13
CA GLY A 44 6.29 -0.73 13.52
C GLY A 44 4.97 -1.14 14.11
N ASP A 45 4.33 -0.19 14.77
CA ASP A 45 2.93 -0.34 15.15
C ASP A 45 2.07 -0.19 13.90
N ILE A 46 1.15 -1.13 13.70
CA ILE A 46 0.12 -1.00 12.66
C ILE A 46 -0.85 0.07 13.14
N VAL A 47 -0.85 1.21 12.46
CA VAL A 47 -1.73 2.35 12.76
C VAL A 47 -2.96 2.40 11.85
N PHE A 48 -2.91 1.70 10.73
CA PHE A 48 -4.03 1.56 9.79
C PHE A 48 -3.97 0.21 9.09
N GLU A 49 -5.14 -0.38 8.83
CA GLU A 49 -5.28 -1.54 7.97
C GLU A 49 -6.56 -1.47 7.13
N GLN A 50 -6.47 -1.91 5.87
CA GLN A 50 -7.61 -2.10 5.01
C GLN A 50 -7.52 -3.44 4.29
N ASN A 51 -8.57 -4.24 4.42
CA ASN A 51 -8.65 -5.57 3.82
C ASN A 51 -9.29 -5.52 2.43
N PHE A 52 -8.70 -6.24 1.50
CA PHE A 52 -9.22 -6.55 0.17
C PHE A 52 -9.27 -8.08 0.01
N LYS A 53 -9.94 -8.58 -1.04
CA LYS A 53 -10.20 -10.03 -1.22
C LYS A 53 -8.99 -10.93 -0.96
N ASN A 54 -7.84 -10.61 -1.55
CA ASN A 54 -6.58 -11.34 -1.41
C ASN A 54 -5.40 -10.41 -1.04
N ASN A 55 -5.67 -9.16 -0.69
CA ASN A 55 -4.64 -8.18 -0.38
C ASN A 55 -5.00 -7.43 0.90
N LYS A 56 -4.01 -6.90 1.60
CA LYS A 56 -4.22 -5.99 2.73
C LYS A 56 -3.25 -4.83 2.59
N VAL A 57 -3.75 -3.61 2.71
CA VAL A 57 -2.90 -2.43 2.89
C VAL A 57 -2.73 -2.22 4.38
N VAL A 58 -1.49 -2.03 4.83
CA VAL A 58 -1.19 -1.62 6.21
C VAL A 58 -0.33 -0.37 6.19
N ILE A 59 -0.53 0.51 7.17
CA ILE A 59 0.39 1.60 7.46
C ILE A 59 1.06 1.29 8.79
N LEU A 60 2.38 1.29 8.78
CA LEU A 60 3.26 0.99 9.91
C LEU A 60 3.97 2.28 10.32
N LYS A 61 3.87 2.65 11.60
CA LYS A 61 4.57 3.81 12.15
C LYS A 61 5.75 3.38 13.00
N GLY A 62 6.85 4.12 12.89
CA GLY A 62 8.09 3.80 13.58
C GLY A 62 9.15 4.90 13.63
N PRO A 63 10.30 4.65 14.29
CA PRO A 63 11.38 5.60 14.41
C PRO A 63 12.12 5.85 13.07
N GLN A 64 12.00 4.95 12.09
CA GLN A 64 12.58 5.12 10.75
C GLN A 64 11.62 5.83 9.77
N GLY A 65 10.39 6.11 10.19
CA GLY A 65 9.35 6.73 9.37
C GLY A 65 8.05 5.92 9.36
N THR A 66 7.07 6.44 8.62
CA THR A 66 5.77 5.80 8.40
C THR A 66 5.79 5.15 7.02
N TYR A 67 5.38 3.88 6.92
CA TYR A 67 5.41 3.11 5.67
C TYR A 67 4.05 2.49 5.36
N ALA A 68 3.61 2.62 4.12
CA ALA A 68 2.52 1.84 3.57
C ALA A 68 3.06 0.55 2.94
N LYS A 69 2.46 -0.60 3.27
CA LYS A 69 2.82 -1.90 2.71
C LYS A 69 1.60 -2.62 2.16
N LEU A 70 1.77 -3.27 1.01
CA LEU A 70 0.79 -4.19 0.42
C LEU A 70 1.16 -5.63 0.76
N ILE A 71 0.29 -6.30 1.51
CA ILE A 71 0.41 -7.72 1.84
C ILE A 71 -0.50 -8.51 0.90
N LYS A 72 0.06 -9.36 0.07
CA LYS A 72 -0.66 -10.31 -0.79
C LYS A 72 -0.83 -11.64 -0.08
N SER A 73 -2.03 -12.20 -0.15
CA SER A 73 -2.37 -13.50 0.41
C SER A 73 -2.60 -14.52 -0.70
N LYS A 74 -1.92 -15.66 -0.62
CA LYS A 74 -2.11 -16.81 -1.48
C LYS A 74 -2.69 -17.95 -0.65
N TRP A 75 -3.84 -18.46 -1.10
CA TRP A 75 -4.61 -19.51 -0.41
C TRP A 75 -4.95 -19.21 1.06
N LYS A 76 -4.88 -17.94 1.49
CA LYS A 76 -5.06 -17.49 2.88
C LYS A 76 -4.05 -18.03 3.90
N ILE A 77 -3.04 -18.79 3.46
CA ILE A 77 -2.03 -19.41 4.34
C ILE A 77 -0.60 -18.94 4.03
N LEU A 78 -0.39 -18.30 2.88
CA LEU A 78 0.90 -17.76 2.48
C LEU A 78 0.74 -16.25 2.26
N PHE A 79 1.63 -15.47 2.84
CA PHE A 79 1.60 -14.01 2.82
C PHE A 79 2.93 -13.49 2.31
N ARG A 80 2.90 -12.44 1.49
CA ARG A 80 4.10 -11.76 1.02
C ARG A 80 3.84 -10.27 0.94
N VAL A 81 4.81 -9.46 1.34
CA VAL A 81 4.79 -8.03 1.04
C VAL A 81 5.27 -7.83 -0.39
N THR A 82 4.41 -7.27 -1.23
CA THR A 82 4.71 -7.09 -2.67
C THR A 82 4.92 -5.64 -3.06
N ASN A 83 4.58 -4.69 -2.19
CA ASN A 83 4.76 -3.27 -2.44
C ASN A 83 4.98 -2.54 -1.12
N VAL A 84 5.89 -1.56 -1.11
CA VAL A 84 6.26 -0.77 0.06
C VAL A 84 6.50 0.66 -0.39
N SER A 85 5.98 1.62 0.36
CA SER A 85 6.19 3.04 0.09
C SER A 85 6.29 3.83 1.38
N VAL A 86 7.26 4.74 1.43
CA VAL A 86 7.46 5.63 2.59
C VAL A 86 6.54 6.83 2.49
N LEU A 87 5.84 7.16 3.57
CA LEU A 87 5.08 8.39 3.67
C LEU A 87 6.04 9.55 3.96
N GLY A 88 5.88 10.64 3.21
CA GLY A 88 6.64 11.86 3.42
C GLY A 88 5.91 13.07 2.89
N PRO A 89 6.43 14.28 3.16
CA PRO A 89 5.98 15.47 2.46
C PRO A 89 6.33 15.33 0.97
N MET A 90 5.46 15.80 0.08
CA MET A 90 5.83 16.06 -1.31
C MET A 90 5.56 17.54 -1.61
N TYR A 91 5.96 18.03 -2.78
CA TYR A 91 5.75 19.44 -3.14
C TYR A 91 4.28 19.74 -3.48
N PRO A 92 3.72 20.89 -3.06
CA PRO A 92 4.28 21.82 -2.07
C PRO A 92 4.33 21.17 -0.69
N GLU A 93 5.44 21.39 0.02
CA GLU A 93 5.68 20.79 1.34
C GLU A 93 4.63 21.32 2.34
N ASP A 94 3.69 20.47 2.71
CA ASP A 94 2.69 20.72 3.75
C ASP A 94 2.73 19.54 4.73
N GLU A 95 3.31 19.74 5.91
CA GLU A 95 3.43 18.72 6.95
C GLU A 95 2.08 18.33 7.58
N SER A 96 0.99 19.03 7.24
CA SER A 96 -0.36 18.60 7.67
C SER A 96 -0.81 17.30 7.01
N ILE A 97 -0.15 16.89 5.92
CA ILE A 97 -0.36 15.59 5.29
C ILE A 97 0.96 14.98 4.78
N LEU A 98 1.29 13.78 5.26
CA LEU A 98 2.29 12.93 4.63
C LEU A 98 1.58 12.01 3.66
N ARG A 99 2.18 11.78 2.51
CA ARG A 99 1.55 11.02 1.43
C ARG A 99 2.55 10.13 0.74
N THR A 100 2.03 9.12 0.07
CA THR A 100 2.85 8.21 -0.70
C THR A 100 2.04 7.48 -1.74
N TRP A 101 2.73 7.06 -2.78
CA TRP A 101 2.21 6.10 -3.72
C TRP A 101 3.36 5.27 -4.28
N SER A 102 3.05 4.03 -4.64
CA SER A 102 3.98 3.17 -5.37
C SER A 102 3.20 2.17 -6.20
N ALA A 103 3.80 1.70 -7.29
CA ALA A 103 3.14 0.84 -8.26
C ALA A 103 4.10 -0.26 -8.71
N ASN A 104 3.67 -1.51 -8.60
CA ASN A 104 4.46 -2.67 -9.04
C ASN A 104 3.72 -3.45 -10.13
N LEU A 105 4.39 -3.72 -11.25
CA LEU A 105 3.80 -4.50 -12.34
C LEU A 105 3.50 -5.93 -11.89
N ASN A 106 2.26 -6.36 -12.09
CA ASN A 106 1.77 -7.69 -11.72
C ASN A 106 1.70 -8.63 -12.94
N SER A 107 1.37 -9.91 -12.67
CA SER A 107 1.28 -10.95 -13.71
C SER A 107 0.20 -10.69 -14.77
N ASN A 108 -0.78 -9.84 -14.47
CA ASN A 108 -1.87 -9.47 -15.38
C ASN A 108 -1.51 -8.25 -16.25
N LYS A 109 -0.24 -7.81 -16.25
CA LYS A 109 0.23 -6.59 -16.93
C LYS A 109 -0.48 -5.32 -16.44
N ARG A 110 -0.98 -5.33 -15.21
CA ARG A 110 -1.50 -4.17 -14.48
C ARG A 110 -0.54 -3.81 -13.35
N TYR A 111 -0.68 -2.62 -12.79
CA TYR A 111 0.13 -2.17 -11.68
C TYR A 111 -0.64 -2.33 -10.38
N ASP A 112 -0.07 -3.08 -9.44
CA ASP A 112 -0.50 -3.14 -8.05
C ASP A 112 -0.09 -1.81 -7.38
N THR A 113 -0.99 -0.84 -7.38
CA THR A 113 -0.75 0.51 -6.89
C THR A 113 -1.27 0.65 -5.45
N ILE A 114 -0.40 1.07 -4.54
CA ILE A 114 -0.81 1.53 -3.21
C ILE A 114 -0.78 3.05 -3.15
N LEU A 115 -1.74 3.59 -2.43
CA LEU A 115 -1.90 5.01 -2.16
C LEU A 115 -2.15 5.13 -0.66
N ALA A 116 -1.41 5.99 0.04
CA ALA A 116 -1.60 6.15 1.47
C ALA A 116 -1.24 7.55 1.93
N VAL A 117 -1.88 7.95 3.03
CA VAL A 117 -1.74 9.26 3.65
C VAL A 117 -1.77 9.14 5.17
N GLU A 118 -1.00 10.02 5.81
CA GLU A 118 -1.07 10.34 7.24
C GLU A 118 -1.45 11.81 7.32
N VAL A 119 -2.50 12.11 8.09
CA VAL A 119 -3.15 13.40 8.18
C VAL A 119 -3.05 13.86 9.63
N SER A 120 -2.36 14.98 9.85
CA SER A 120 -2.20 15.54 11.20
C SER A 120 -3.22 16.63 11.51
N ASP A 121 -3.85 17.25 10.50
CA ASP A 121 -4.98 18.15 10.70
C ASP A 121 -6.29 17.37 10.94
N PRO A 122 -6.86 17.39 12.16
CA PRO A 122 -8.06 16.62 12.49
C PRO A 122 -9.32 17.13 11.78
N LYS A 123 -9.28 18.28 11.10
CA LYS A 123 -10.42 18.78 10.32
C LYS A 123 -10.61 18.02 9.01
N ILE A 124 -9.56 17.39 8.50
CA ILE A 124 -9.59 16.64 7.24
C ILE A 124 -10.20 15.27 7.51
N MET A 125 -11.41 15.07 6.99
CA MET A 125 -12.20 13.85 7.20
C MET A 125 -12.05 12.87 6.04
N LYS A 126 -11.72 13.36 4.85
CA LYS A 126 -11.52 12.55 3.65
C LYS A 126 -10.32 13.02 2.85
N VAL A 127 -9.77 12.12 2.05
CA VAL A 127 -8.75 12.43 1.04
C VAL A 127 -9.27 12.02 -0.33
N ILE A 128 -9.18 12.95 -1.28
CA ILE A 128 -9.40 12.72 -2.70
C ILE A 128 -8.03 12.55 -3.36
N ILE A 129 -7.89 11.48 -4.13
CA ILE A 129 -6.69 11.17 -4.90
C ILE A 129 -7.07 11.07 -6.37
N THR A 130 -6.40 11.85 -7.21
CA THR A 130 -6.61 11.84 -8.65
C THR A 130 -5.30 11.71 -9.42
N ASN A 131 -5.35 11.56 -10.75
CA ASN A 131 -4.16 11.46 -11.61
C ASN A 131 -4.19 12.44 -12.80
N GLU A 132 -4.83 13.59 -12.61
CA GLU A 132 -4.92 14.62 -13.63
C GLU A 132 -3.52 15.14 -14.06
N GLN A 133 -3.47 15.76 -15.24
CA GLN A 133 -2.23 16.38 -15.71
C GLN A 133 -1.81 17.52 -14.77
N PHE A 134 -0.50 17.71 -14.64
CA PHE A 134 0.02 18.75 -13.77
C PHE A 134 -0.35 20.12 -14.35
N GLU A 135 -1.15 20.87 -13.60
CA GLU A 135 -1.43 22.28 -13.83
C GLU A 135 -0.81 23.10 -12.69
N GLU A 136 -0.37 24.32 -12.98
CA GLU A 136 0.22 25.22 -11.96
C GLU A 136 -0.74 25.50 -10.78
N LYS A 137 -2.05 25.36 -11.01
CA LYS A 137 -3.09 25.45 -9.99
C LYS A 137 -4.05 24.28 -10.12
N ALA A 138 -3.91 23.31 -9.23
CA ALA A 138 -4.87 22.22 -9.15
C ALA A 138 -6.24 22.74 -8.73
N SER A 139 -7.29 22.33 -9.45
CA SER A 139 -8.67 22.73 -9.12
C SER A 139 -9.09 22.22 -7.74
N VAL A 140 -9.94 23.00 -7.08
CA VAL A 140 -10.66 22.65 -5.84
C VAL A 140 -12.16 22.46 -6.09
N ASP A 141 -12.62 22.59 -7.33
CA ASP A 141 -14.00 22.30 -7.72
C ASP A 141 -14.14 20.80 -8.01
N LEU A 142 -15.09 20.15 -7.33
CA LEU A 142 -15.26 18.69 -7.42
C LEU A 142 -15.65 18.21 -8.82
N ASN A 143 -16.42 19.00 -9.56
CA ASN A 143 -16.86 18.60 -10.90
C ASN A 143 -15.69 18.69 -11.88
N GLU A 144 -14.93 19.79 -11.84
CA GLU A 144 -13.73 19.96 -12.65
C GLU A 144 -12.69 18.87 -12.36
N ILE A 145 -12.47 18.54 -11.08
CA ILE A 145 -11.57 17.45 -10.68
C ILE A 145 -12.03 16.13 -11.32
N LYS A 146 -13.32 15.81 -11.28
CA LYS A 146 -13.85 14.56 -11.85
C LYS A 146 -13.76 14.51 -13.37
N GLU A 147 -14.01 15.63 -14.03
CA GLU A 147 -13.95 15.73 -15.50
C GLU A 147 -12.52 15.59 -16.03
N ASN A 148 -11.54 16.12 -15.30
CA ASN A 148 -10.13 16.13 -15.72
C ASN A 148 -9.33 14.89 -15.26
N SER A 149 -9.95 13.99 -14.50
CA SER A 149 -9.29 12.83 -13.90
C SER A 149 -9.71 11.52 -14.53
N LYS A 150 -8.74 10.66 -14.87
CA LYS A 150 -9.04 9.25 -15.21
C LYS A 150 -9.26 8.40 -13.96
N VAL A 151 -8.52 8.72 -12.90
CA VAL A 151 -8.59 8.08 -11.60
C VAL A 151 -9.17 9.07 -10.61
N PHE A 152 -10.23 8.69 -9.92
CA PHE A 152 -10.83 9.48 -8.87
C PHE A 152 -11.15 8.56 -7.69
N ILE A 153 -10.42 8.72 -6.59
CA ILE A 153 -10.51 7.87 -5.40
C ILE A 153 -10.82 8.75 -4.20
N GLU A 154 -11.88 8.42 -3.45
CA GLU A 154 -12.18 9.03 -2.16
C GLU A 154 -11.88 8.04 -1.05
N LEU A 155 -11.15 8.49 -0.03
CA LEU A 155 -10.80 7.70 1.16
C LEU A 155 -11.24 8.43 2.41
N ASP A 156 -11.92 7.74 3.31
CA ASP A 156 -12.20 8.26 4.65
C ASP A 156 -10.93 8.20 5.51
N VAL A 157 -10.66 9.29 6.24
CA VAL A 157 -9.54 9.36 7.19
C VAL A 157 -9.99 8.76 8.52
N VAL A 158 -9.32 7.70 8.95
CA VAL A 158 -9.60 7.00 10.21
C VAL A 158 -8.35 7.10 11.09
N ASN A 159 -8.50 7.70 12.28
CA ASN A 159 -7.41 7.91 13.23
C ASN A 159 -6.18 8.62 12.63
N GLY A 160 -6.40 9.57 11.72
CA GLY A 160 -5.32 10.30 11.05
C GLY A 160 -4.65 9.54 9.91
N TYR A 161 -5.23 8.43 9.44
CA TYR A 161 -4.67 7.65 8.34
C TYR A 161 -5.72 7.28 7.31
N ALA A 162 -5.30 7.18 6.05
CA ALA A 162 -6.07 6.52 5.02
C ALA A 162 -5.13 5.84 4.03
N GLY A 163 -5.58 4.74 3.43
CA GLY A 163 -4.81 4.06 2.40
C GLY A 163 -5.72 3.18 1.56
N THR A 164 -5.27 2.84 0.36
CA THR A 164 -5.99 1.94 -0.54
C THR A 164 -5.03 1.20 -1.48
N PHE A 165 -5.60 0.21 -2.17
CA PHE A 165 -4.95 -0.58 -3.19
C PHE A 165 -5.84 -0.62 -4.44
N GLN A 166 -5.23 -0.44 -5.62
CA GLN A 166 -5.91 -0.55 -6.91
C GLN A 166 -5.02 -1.29 -7.91
N GLU A 167 -5.63 -2.09 -8.78
CA GLU A 167 -4.95 -2.64 -9.96
C GLU A 167 -5.16 -1.69 -11.15
N MET A 168 -4.14 -0.93 -11.52
CA MET A 168 -4.25 0.15 -12.51
C MET A 168 -3.60 -0.20 -13.86
N ALA A 169 -4.12 0.36 -14.95
CA ALA A 169 -3.46 0.35 -16.25
C ALA A 169 -2.25 1.30 -16.27
N ILE A 170 -1.35 1.13 -17.24
CA ILE A 170 -0.13 1.95 -17.32
C ILE A 170 -0.41 3.46 -17.45
N ASP A 171 -1.49 3.83 -18.15
CA ASP A 171 -1.90 5.22 -18.37
C ASP A 171 -2.74 5.81 -17.22
N GLU A 172 -2.99 5.01 -16.18
CA GLU A 172 -3.64 5.43 -14.93
C GLU A 172 -2.62 5.67 -13.80
N VAL A 173 -1.38 5.18 -13.97
CA VAL A 173 -0.36 5.17 -12.92
C VAL A 173 0.54 6.39 -12.98
N GLY A 174 0.68 7.02 -11.82
CA GLY A 174 1.67 8.04 -11.56
C GLY A 174 1.13 9.44 -11.66
N GLY A 175 1.84 10.35 -11.00
CA GLY A 175 1.42 11.75 -10.96
C GLY A 175 0.17 12.03 -10.14
N PHE A 176 -0.02 11.27 -9.06
CA PHE A 176 -1.21 11.38 -8.25
C PHE A 176 -1.28 12.71 -7.51
N VAL A 177 -2.43 13.37 -7.58
CA VAL A 177 -2.71 14.59 -6.83
C VAL A 177 -3.52 14.23 -5.59
N PHE A 178 -3.10 14.76 -4.44
CA PHE A 178 -3.73 14.54 -3.15
C PHE A 178 -4.44 15.82 -2.68
N ARG A 179 -5.69 15.67 -2.26
CA ARG A 179 -6.52 16.73 -1.69
C ARG A 179 -7.19 16.23 -0.43
N GLY A 180 -7.35 17.08 0.58
CA GLY A 180 -8.16 16.78 1.75
C GLY A 180 -9.50 17.48 1.67
N VAL A 181 -10.51 16.88 2.28
CA VAL A 181 -11.86 17.42 2.39
C VAL A 181 -12.18 17.53 3.87
N ASP A 182 -12.60 18.72 4.29
CA ASP A 182 -13.02 18.94 5.67
C ASP A 182 -14.50 18.54 5.92
N ASN A 183 -14.95 18.72 7.17
CA ASN A 183 -16.33 18.43 7.55
C ASN A 183 -17.39 19.35 6.91
N THR A 184 -16.99 20.48 6.32
CA THR A 184 -17.88 21.39 5.57
C THR A 184 -17.95 21.04 4.09
N GLY A 185 -17.11 20.10 3.62
CA GLY A 185 -16.96 19.77 2.21
C GLY A 185 -15.95 20.65 1.48
N SER A 186 -15.20 21.51 2.19
CA SER A 186 -14.17 22.35 1.59
C SER A 186 -12.96 21.52 1.21
N ILE A 187 -12.49 21.70 -0.02
CA ILE A 187 -11.37 20.94 -0.61
C ILE A 187 -10.08 21.77 -0.50
N LYS A 188 -9.04 21.17 0.08
CA LYS A 188 -7.69 21.74 0.14
C LYS A 188 -6.71 20.89 -0.67
N TYR A 189 -5.95 21.54 -1.54
CA TYR A 189 -4.88 20.91 -2.32
C TYR A 189 -3.63 20.70 -1.46
N PHE A 190 -3.01 19.52 -1.60
CA PHE A 190 -1.79 19.18 -0.86
C PHE A 190 -0.58 18.86 -1.72
N GLY A 191 -0.75 18.67 -3.03
CA GLY A 191 0.36 18.42 -3.93
C GLY A 191 0.23 17.15 -4.76
N ARG A 192 1.28 16.92 -5.54
CA ARG A 192 1.49 15.74 -6.38
C ARG A 192 2.67 14.91 -5.87
#